data_AF-A0A959WXM0-F1
#
_entry.id   AF-A0A959WXM0-F1
#
_cell.length_a   1.000
_cell.length_b   1.000
_cell.length_c   1.000
_cell.angle_alpha   90.00
_cell.angle_beta   90.00
_cell.angle_gamma   90.00
#
_symmetry.space_group_name_H-M   'P 1'
#
loop_
_entity.id
_entity.type
_entity.pdbx_description
1 polymer ?
#
loop_
_entity_poly.entity_id
_entity_poly.type
_entity_poly.pdbx_seq_one_letter_code
_entity_poly.pdbx_strand_id
1 'polypeptide(L)'
;MSSALPDPSAAGGVLAGAPEGFLDALNYPFFQTIFDRKSRRVGLGMTVESDTIPYESPYRAVPMTELEEALVCIAATGLMGMALSDLDAARGASTLVQWTNRTWPSACNNHGTELFWSNDEGLWWLDIRNMQPEPGEIATLSGKSRDYQADFVVDVFRRAKVRLEEGRAKLPTTLPGLFDFNQWNANKPGTTLFVPITNMTLEYINVLFIYLARSYKFSIVDEQKGWQSAGLQKWVDEGRCDPARQMGMVELETRVLSMLVVEQAFICQNINLALQALGLGGWTFTGYLPKFVMGGGDVPGLGFRFENDKQGNGFAVGRDGVFETYTPAYHGDMRKAVDAFMVDKWASFDDSVPKPFKDNAKYVEAVPRPHDETVEMVKDYCQYVWDTYGRFPSYIDSAYQRLTVQGQHVDCDYYDHYHPDGAVSPQHRDHFRKWHPEMADADGKPPRK
;
A
#
# COMPACT_ATOMS: atom_id res chain seq x y z
N MET A 1 11.54 -14.04 17.81
CA MET A 1 12.73 -13.60 18.57
C MET A 1 12.78 -12.09 18.47
N SER A 2 12.55 -11.38 19.57
CA SER A 2 12.65 -9.91 19.61
C SER A 2 14.11 -9.53 19.36
N SER A 3 14.39 -8.97 18.18
CA SER A 3 15.65 -8.29 17.94
C SER A 3 15.49 -6.89 18.51
N ALA A 4 16.04 -6.65 19.69
CA ALA A 4 16.13 -5.31 20.25
C ALA A 4 16.69 -4.35 19.20
N LEU A 5 16.07 -3.17 19.08
CA LEU A 5 16.55 -2.10 18.21
C LEU A 5 18.04 -1.81 18.52
N PRO A 6 18.87 -1.56 17.49
CA PRO A 6 20.32 -1.44 17.66
C PRO A 6 20.69 -0.32 18.65
N ASP A 7 21.76 -0.56 19.42
CA ASP A 7 22.38 0.45 20.28
C ASP A 7 23.05 1.52 19.39
N PRO A 8 22.56 2.77 19.37
CA PRO A 8 23.07 3.84 18.51
C PRO A 8 24.47 4.34 18.90
N SER A 9 25.10 3.75 19.93
CA SER A 9 26.46 4.09 20.35
C SER A 9 27.58 3.33 19.61
N ALA A 10 27.24 2.41 18.69
CA ALA A 10 28.23 1.77 17.83
C ALA A 10 28.74 2.76 16.77
N ALA A 11 30.04 3.04 16.78
CA ALA A 11 30.69 4.00 15.90
C ALA A 11 30.37 3.73 14.40
N GLY A 12 29.73 4.71 13.76
CA GLY A 12 29.47 4.76 12.30
C GLY A 12 28.01 4.63 11.88
N GLY A 13 27.05 5.27 12.57
CA GLY A 13 25.63 5.28 12.18
C GLY A 13 25.39 5.79 10.76
N VAL A 14 24.24 5.44 10.16
CA VAL A 14 23.83 5.76 8.78
C VAL A 14 24.06 7.22 8.46
N LEU A 15 23.71 8.13 9.39
CA LEU A 15 23.86 9.57 9.18
C LEU A 15 25.33 10.01 8.97
N ALA A 16 26.27 9.38 9.66
CA ALA A 16 27.68 9.76 9.60
C ALA A 16 28.35 9.38 8.28
N GLY A 17 27.86 8.33 7.62
CA GLY A 17 28.31 7.89 6.29
C GLY A 17 27.41 8.33 5.14
N ALA A 18 26.30 9.01 5.44
CA ALA A 18 25.32 9.39 4.42
C ALA A 18 25.84 10.53 3.53
N PRO A 19 25.45 10.56 2.24
CA PRO A 19 25.76 11.66 1.35
C PRO A 19 25.10 12.98 1.82
N GLU A 20 25.66 14.13 1.44
CA GLU A 20 25.13 15.46 1.82
C GLU A 20 23.63 15.59 1.49
N GLY A 21 23.22 15.03 0.35
CA GLY A 21 21.85 15.06 -0.12
C GLY A 21 20.84 14.39 0.82
N PHE A 22 21.27 13.43 1.65
CA PHE A 22 20.42 12.81 2.66
C PHE A 22 19.99 13.82 3.72
N LEU A 23 20.92 14.67 4.18
CA LEU A 23 20.62 15.74 5.12
C LEU A 23 19.71 16.79 4.50
N ASP A 24 19.93 17.14 3.24
CA ASP A 24 19.07 18.08 2.53
C ASP A 24 17.62 17.57 2.45
N ALA A 25 17.43 16.29 2.14
CA ALA A 25 16.11 15.69 2.06
C ALA A 25 15.39 15.68 3.42
N LEU A 26 16.09 15.34 4.51
CA LEU A 26 15.51 15.37 5.87
C LEU A 26 15.19 16.80 6.34
N ASN A 27 15.92 17.80 5.87
CA ASN A 27 15.69 19.20 6.20
C ASN A 27 14.71 19.90 5.24
N TYR A 28 14.25 19.22 4.18
CA TYR A 28 13.37 19.83 3.19
C TYR A 28 12.03 20.21 3.83
N PRO A 29 11.64 21.50 3.83
CA PRO A 29 10.44 21.91 4.54
C PRO A 29 9.18 21.28 3.94
N PHE A 30 8.34 20.65 4.78
CA PHE A 30 7.14 19.96 4.31
C PHE A 30 6.24 20.81 3.39
N PHE A 31 5.95 22.06 3.76
CA PHE A 31 5.14 22.95 2.90
C PHE A 31 5.84 23.29 1.59
N GLN A 32 7.17 23.40 1.59
CA GLN A 32 7.93 23.60 0.37
C GLN A 32 7.83 22.37 -0.55
N THR A 33 7.79 21.15 0.02
CA THR A 33 7.52 19.92 -0.75
C THR A 33 6.19 20.05 -1.50
N ILE A 34 5.15 20.52 -0.82
CA ILE A 34 3.82 20.71 -1.43
C ILE A 34 3.87 21.74 -2.57
N PHE A 35 4.60 22.85 -2.39
CA PHE A 35 4.69 23.93 -3.37
C PHE A 35 5.50 23.55 -4.62
N ASP A 36 6.60 22.82 -4.43
CA ASP A 36 7.49 22.43 -5.53
C ASP A 36 7.05 21.19 -6.28
N ARG A 37 6.15 20.40 -5.69
CA ARG A 37 5.70 19.12 -6.25
C ARG A 37 5.12 19.33 -7.64
N LYS A 38 5.74 18.67 -8.61
CA LYS A 38 5.27 18.53 -10.00
C LYS A 38 5.51 17.10 -10.44
N SER A 39 4.70 16.63 -11.39
CA SER A 39 4.95 15.34 -12.02
C SER A 39 6.10 15.49 -13.00
N ARG A 40 7.22 14.84 -12.71
CA ARG A 40 8.42 14.87 -13.58
C ARG A 40 8.61 13.48 -14.15
N ARG A 41 8.47 13.35 -15.46
CA ARG A 41 8.30 12.07 -16.17
C ARG A 41 9.52 11.68 -17.03
N VAL A 42 10.41 12.64 -17.28
CA VAL A 42 11.66 12.40 -18.03
C VAL A 42 12.78 12.27 -17.01
N GLY A 43 13.39 11.09 -16.99
CA GLY A 43 14.53 10.76 -16.15
C GLY A 43 15.76 10.41 -16.96
N LEU A 44 16.87 10.18 -16.26
CA LEU A 44 18.15 9.81 -16.86
C LEU A 44 18.00 8.55 -17.73
N GLY A 45 18.62 8.57 -18.91
CA GLY A 45 18.60 7.45 -19.86
C GLY A 45 17.33 7.28 -20.68
N MET A 46 16.30 8.11 -20.46
CA MET A 46 15.04 8.03 -21.22
C MET A 46 15.16 8.65 -22.63
N THR A 47 14.31 8.16 -23.52
CA THR A 47 14.08 8.74 -24.85
C THR A 47 12.61 9.09 -24.98
N VAL A 48 12.32 10.34 -25.35
CA VAL A 48 10.99 10.87 -25.64
C VAL A 48 10.81 10.87 -27.16
N GLU A 49 10.09 9.87 -27.66
CA GLU A 49 9.75 9.72 -29.08
C GLU A 49 8.55 10.62 -29.43
N SER A 50 8.81 11.93 -29.58
CA SER A 50 7.80 12.95 -29.85
C SER A 50 8.22 13.84 -31.01
N ASP A 51 7.28 14.22 -31.87
CA ASP A 51 7.53 15.18 -32.95
C ASP A 51 7.65 16.63 -32.44
N THR A 52 7.17 16.92 -31.22
CA THR A 52 7.11 18.28 -30.66
C THR A 52 8.09 18.52 -29.54
N ILE A 53 8.38 17.49 -28.75
CA ILE A 53 9.34 17.52 -27.64
C ILE A 53 10.34 16.34 -27.72
N PRO A 54 10.98 16.10 -28.88
CA PRO A 54 11.92 14.99 -29.06
C PRO A 54 13.12 15.13 -28.14
N TYR A 55 13.38 14.12 -27.32
CA TYR A 55 14.51 14.18 -26.40
C TYR A 55 15.19 12.84 -26.26
N GLU A 56 16.51 12.82 -26.34
CA GLU A 56 17.31 11.68 -25.93
C GLU A 56 18.21 12.10 -24.79
N SER A 57 18.01 11.50 -23.61
CA SER A 57 18.86 11.78 -22.45
C SER A 57 20.32 11.42 -22.79
N PRO A 58 21.28 12.34 -22.61
CA PRO A 58 22.70 12.07 -22.83
C PRO A 58 23.31 11.23 -21.69
N TYR A 59 22.53 10.97 -20.64
CA TYR A 59 22.95 10.28 -19.43
C TYR A 59 22.60 8.79 -19.46
N ARG A 60 23.36 7.99 -18.71
CA ARG A 60 23.01 6.59 -18.44
C ARG A 60 21.83 6.53 -17.48
N ALA A 61 21.00 5.50 -17.62
CA ALA A 61 19.99 5.21 -16.60
C ALA A 61 20.69 4.81 -15.29
N VAL A 62 20.29 5.41 -14.18
CA VAL A 62 20.86 5.16 -12.84
C VAL A 62 19.71 4.83 -11.88
N PRO A 63 19.69 3.63 -11.27
CA PRO A 63 18.67 3.27 -10.28
C PRO A 63 18.86 4.05 -8.98
N MET A 64 17.80 4.15 -8.17
CA MET A 64 17.92 4.66 -6.80
C MET A 64 18.90 3.81 -5.98
N THR A 65 19.65 4.48 -5.09
CA THR A 65 20.41 3.81 -4.04
C THR A 65 19.48 3.18 -3.00
N GLU A 66 20.04 2.28 -2.18
CA GLU A 66 19.31 1.69 -1.05
C GLU A 66 18.76 2.77 -0.11
N LEU A 67 19.53 3.83 0.17
CA LEU A 67 19.13 4.87 1.10
C LEU A 67 17.95 5.71 0.58
N GLU A 68 17.94 6.01 -0.72
CA GLU A 68 16.81 6.67 -1.37
C GLU A 68 15.57 5.77 -1.37
N GLU A 69 15.72 4.50 -1.75
CA GLU A 69 14.62 3.54 -1.77
C GLU A 69 14.04 3.32 -0.36
N ALA A 70 14.89 3.25 0.67
CA ALA A 70 14.47 3.13 2.06
C ALA A 70 13.63 4.33 2.51
N LEU A 71 14.07 5.57 2.23
CA LEU A 71 13.30 6.76 2.56
C LEU A 71 11.94 6.78 1.85
N VAL A 72 11.89 6.42 0.57
CA VAL A 72 10.63 6.38 -0.18
C VAL A 72 9.69 5.31 0.36
N CYS A 73 10.17 4.10 0.61
CA CYS A 73 9.35 3.00 1.14
C CYS A 73 8.86 3.25 2.56
N ILE A 74 9.69 3.83 3.44
CA ILE A 74 9.27 4.19 4.80
C ILE A 74 8.32 5.38 4.79
N ALA A 75 8.50 6.38 3.91
CA ALA A 75 7.50 7.42 3.72
C ALA A 75 6.17 6.84 3.23
N ALA A 76 6.21 5.89 2.29
CA ALA A 76 5.05 5.25 1.71
C ALA A 76 4.18 4.55 2.76
N THR A 77 4.76 3.69 3.59
CA THR A 77 3.98 2.85 4.54
C THR A 77 4.74 2.43 5.81
N GLY A 78 5.67 3.26 6.29
CA GLY A 78 6.53 3.01 7.43
C GLY A 78 5.81 2.78 8.76
N LEU A 79 6.50 2.13 9.71
CA LEU A 79 6.06 1.96 11.11
C LEU A 79 6.27 3.25 11.91
N MET A 80 5.18 3.85 12.41
CA MET A 80 5.23 5.14 13.12
C MET A 80 4.95 5.05 14.63
N GLY A 81 4.54 3.86 15.11
CA GLY A 81 4.24 3.60 16.51
C GLY A 81 2.85 3.01 16.69
N MET A 82 2.13 3.46 17.70
CA MET A 82 0.82 2.94 18.09
C MET A 82 -0.31 3.88 17.69
N ALA A 83 -1.40 3.31 17.18
CA ALA A 83 -2.68 3.98 17.07
C ALA A 83 -3.18 4.33 18.47
N LEU A 84 -3.49 5.60 18.71
CA LEU A 84 -3.99 6.05 20.01
C LEU A 84 -5.37 5.47 20.35
N SER A 85 -6.13 5.12 19.31
CA SER A 85 -7.42 4.44 19.42
C SER A 85 -8.36 5.15 20.41
N ASP A 86 -8.59 6.45 20.19
CA ASP A 86 -9.47 7.33 20.98
C ASP A 86 -10.97 6.99 20.82
N LEU A 87 -11.29 5.71 21.01
CA LEU A 87 -12.62 5.12 20.95
C LEU A 87 -13.03 4.66 22.34
N ASP A 88 -14.32 4.77 22.66
CA ASP A 88 -14.90 4.04 23.78
C ASP A 88 -14.79 2.54 23.48
N ALA A 89 -14.09 1.81 24.35
CA ALA A 89 -13.88 0.37 24.25
C ALA A 89 -15.20 -0.39 24.03
N ALA A 90 -16.26 0.01 24.75
CA ALA A 90 -17.56 -0.65 24.73
C ALA A 90 -18.41 -0.32 23.50
N ARG A 91 -18.07 0.72 22.73
CA ARG A 91 -18.92 1.26 21.66
C ARG A 91 -18.27 1.35 20.28
N GLY A 92 -16.97 1.18 20.18
CA GLY A 92 -16.26 1.31 18.90
C GLY A 92 -15.00 0.49 18.74
N ALA A 93 -14.29 0.16 19.81
CA ALA A 93 -12.99 -0.53 19.68
C ALA A 93 -13.08 -1.92 19.04
N SER A 94 -14.26 -2.57 19.05
CA SER A 94 -14.47 -3.84 18.38
C SER A 94 -14.42 -3.74 16.85
N THR A 95 -14.42 -2.53 16.28
CA THR A 95 -14.20 -2.34 14.84
C THR A 95 -12.73 -2.41 14.48
N LEU A 96 -11.81 -2.09 15.40
CA LEU A 96 -10.37 -2.09 15.14
C LEU A 96 -9.86 -3.49 14.78
N VAL A 97 -8.96 -3.55 13.80
CA VAL A 97 -8.30 -4.80 13.38
C VAL A 97 -6.92 -4.96 13.99
N GLN A 98 -6.18 -3.86 14.19
CA GLN A 98 -4.87 -3.86 14.84
C GLN A 98 -4.58 -2.48 15.49
N TRP A 99 -3.45 -2.39 16.19
CA TRP A 99 -3.07 -1.22 17.01
C TRP A 99 -1.87 -0.45 16.49
N THR A 100 -1.25 -0.88 15.39
CA THR A 100 -0.04 -0.25 14.86
C THR A 100 -0.39 0.90 13.92
N ASN A 101 0.33 2.01 14.03
CA ASN A 101 0.19 3.18 13.17
C ASN A 101 1.19 3.14 12.01
N ARG A 102 0.71 3.48 10.82
CA ARG A 102 1.55 3.72 9.62
C ARG A 102 1.60 5.21 9.27
N THR A 103 2.35 5.56 8.24
CA THR A 103 2.47 6.94 7.72
C THR A 103 1.19 7.47 7.04
N TRP A 104 0.14 6.67 7.00
CA TRP A 104 -1.14 7.00 6.37
C TRP A 104 -2.31 6.39 7.17
N PRO A 105 -3.51 7.00 7.16
CA PRO A 105 -4.66 6.52 7.92
C PRO A 105 -5.39 5.38 7.22
N SER A 106 -5.86 4.39 7.98
CA SER A 106 -6.58 3.21 7.47
C SER A 106 -7.95 3.05 8.16
N ALA A 107 -8.96 2.59 7.41
CA ALA A 107 -10.26 2.25 7.98
C ALA A 107 -10.08 1.17 9.06
N CYS A 108 -10.65 1.41 10.24
CA CYS A 108 -10.54 0.49 11.39
C CYS A 108 -9.09 0.11 11.76
N ASN A 109 -8.13 0.96 11.39
CA ASN A 109 -6.70 0.74 11.54
C ASN A 109 -6.20 -0.58 10.93
N ASN A 110 -6.82 -1.07 9.86
CA ASN A 110 -6.58 -2.43 9.39
C ASN A 110 -5.29 -2.62 8.58
N HIS A 111 -4.85 -1.53 7.94
CA HIS A 111 -3.69 -1.44 7.04
C HIS A 111 -3.61 -2.62 6.06
N GLY A 112 -4.70 -2.85 5.31
CA GLY A 112 -4.85 -3.93 4.34
C GLY A 112 -4.19 -3.66 2.99
N THR A 113 -3.58 -2.49 2.80
CA THR A 113 -2.79 -2.16 1.60
C THR A 113 -1.31 -2.36 1.83
N GLU A 114 -0.68 -3.19 1.00
CA GLU A 114 0.74 -3.54 1.08
C GLU A 114 1.50 -3.03 -0.14
N LEU A 115 2.79 -2.75 0.03
CA LEU A 115 3.62 -2.13 -0.99
C LEU A 115 4.49 -3.17 -1.70
N PHE A 116 4.30 -3.27 -3.00
CA PHE A 116 5.19 -3.97 -3.92
C PHE A 116 5.96 -2.95 -4.75
N TRP A 117 7.16 -3.27 -5.20
CA TRP A 117 7.85 -2.42 -6.17
C TRP A 117 8.80 -3.21 -7.05
N SER A 118 9.07 -2.67 -8.24
CA SER A 118 10.01 -3.23 -9.19
C SER A 118 11.06 -2.20 -9.57
N ASN A 119 12.31 -2.62 -9.58
CA ASN A 119 13.46 -1.84 -10.06
C ASN A 119 14.37 -2.73 -10.94
N ASP A 120 15.57 -2.27 -11.26
CA ASP A 120 16.51 -3.01 -12.11
C ASP A 120 16.99 -4.34 -11.48
N GLU A 121 17.05 -4.39 -10.15
CA GLU A 121 17.57 -5.54 -9.41
C GLU A 121 16.50 -6.60 -9.12
N GLY A 122 15.24 -6.21 -8.98
CA GLY A 122 14.22 -7.15 -8.53
C GLY A 122 12.79 -6.64 -8.51
N LEU A 123 11.91 -7.61 -8.28
CA LEU A 123 10.57 -7.40 -7.74
C LEU A 123 10.61 -7.64 -6.24
N TRP A 124 10.02 -6.73 -5.48
CA TRP A 124 10.11 -6.68 -4.03
C TRP A 124 8.74 -6.48 -3.39
N TRP A 125 8.65 -6.89 -2.14
CA TRP A 125 7.52 -6.64 -1.23
C TRP A 125 8.05 -6.15 0.11
N LEU A 126 7.30 -5.24 0.75
CA LEU A 126 7.61 -4.70 2.06
C LEU A 126 6.70 -5.36 3.11
N ASP A 127 7.18 -6.42 3.77
CA ASP A 127 6.49 -7.11 4.88
C ASP A 127 6.53 -6.26 6.16
N ILE A 128 5.89 -5.10 6.10
CA ILE A 128 5.85 -4.16 7.21
C ILE A 128 4.56 -4.25 8.00
N ARG A 129 3.49 -4.78 7.38
CA ARG A 129 2.16 -4.86 8.00
C ARG A 129 2.19 -5.61 9.32
N ASN A 130 3.03 -6.65 9.41
CA ASN A 130 3.16 -7.51 10.59
C ASN A 130 4.17 -6.99 11.61
N MET A 131 4.91 -5.92 11.30
CA MET A 131 5.83 -5.29 12.24
C MET A 131 5.08 -4.43 13.25
N GLN A 132 5.46 -4.58 14.52
CA GLN A 132 4.93 -3.84 15.67
C GLN A 132 6.06 -3.01 16.31
N PRO A 133 5.73 -1.88 16.96
CA PRO A 133 6.71 -1.17 17.77
C PRO A 133 7.02 -1.97 19.04
N GLU A 134 8.08 -1.58 19.75
CA GLU A 134 8.44 -2.23 21.01
C GLU A 134 7.35 -2.01 22.08
N PRO A 135 7.14 -2.96 23.03
CA PRO A 135 6.17 -2.79 24.10
C PRO A 135 6.37 -1.49 24.89
N GLY A 136 5.31 -0.68 24.99
CA GLY A 136 5.34 0.62 25.67
C GLY A 136 5.81 1.79 24.80
N GLU A 137 6.22 1.56 23.55
CA GLU A 137 6.59 2.62 22.62
C GLU A 137 5.36 3.16 21.87
N ILE A 138 4.94 4.39 22.19
CA ILE A 138 3.84 5.07 21.49
C ILE A 138 4.28 5.61 20.13
N ALA A 139 5.49 6.16 20.05
CA ALA A 139 6.00 6.79 18.84
C ALA A 139 7.41 6.30 18.54
N THR A 140 7.58 5.71 17.37
CA THR A 140 8.83 5.04 17.01
C THR A 140 9.92 6.01 16.56
N LEU A 141 9.54 7.06 15.83
CA LEU A 141 10.47 8.08 15.33
C LEU A 141 10.33 9.45 16.00
N SER A 142 9.12 9.81 16.46
CA SER A 142 8.86 11.13 17.03
C SER A 142 9.64 11.35 18.33
N GLY A 143 10.31 12.49 18.46
CA GLY A 143 11.11 12.85 19.63
C GLY A 143 12.47 12.14 19.74
N LYS A 144 12.84 11.28 18.78
CA LYS A 144 14.16 10.64 18.71
C LYS A 144 15.17 11.54 18.00
N SER A 145 16.47 11.30 18.22
CA SER A 145 17.54 12.03 17.52
C SER A 145 17.55 11.71 16.03
N ARG A 146 18.13 12.60 15.22
CA ARG A 146 18.22 12.40 13.76
C ARG A 146 19.08 11.18 13.39
N ASP A 147 20.13 10.90 14.15
CA ASP A 147 20.95 9.69 13.98
C ASP A 147 20.10 8.43 14.14
N TYR A 148 19.33 8.35 15.25
CA TYR A 148 18.44 7.22 15.49
C TYR A 148 17.38 7.08 14.40
N GLN A 149 16.78 8.19 13.94
CA GLN A 149 15.78 8.15 12.88
C GLN A 149 16.37 7.61 11.57
N ALA A 150 17.60 8.02 11.22
CA ALA A 150 18.29 7.53 10.03
C ALA A 150 18.59 6.03 10.11
N ASP A 151 19.14 5.58 11.24
CA ASP A 151 19.43 4.16 11.48
C ASP A 151 18.14 3.32 11.45
N PHE A 152 17.07 3.80 12.09
CA PHE A 152 15.79 3.12 12.16
C PHE A 152 15.15 2.95 10.77
N VAL A 153 15.15 3.99 9.93
CA VAL A 153 14.59 3.94 8.58
C VAL A 153 15.24 2.83 7.76
N VAL A 154 16.58 2.76 7.78
CA VAL A 154 17.34 1.77 7.01
C VAL A 154 17.18 0.38 7.61
N ASP A 155 17.23 0.24 8.94
CA ASP A 155 17.04 -1.05 9.62
C ASP A 155 15.67 -1.66 9.32
N VAL A 156 14.60 -0.90 9.53
CA VAL A 156 13.23 -1.38 9.25
C VAL A 156 13.07 -1.74 7.79
N PHE A 157 13.56 -0.90 6.88
CA PHE A 157 13.52 -1.19 5.46
C PHE A 157 14.21 -2.51 5.14
N ARG A 158 15.43 -2.73 5.62
CA ARG A 158 16.18 -3.98 5.39
C ARG A 158 15.49 -5.21 5.96
N ARG A 159 14.91 -5.11 7.17
CA ARG A 159 14.19 -6.22 7.80
C ARG A 159 12.87 -6.54 7.11
N ALA A 160 12.18 -5.53 6.55
CA ALA A 160 10.89 -5.69 5.89
C ALA A 160 11.01 -6.03 4.40
N LYS A 161 12.14 -5.70 3.76
CA LYS A 161 12.34 -5.90 2.32
C LYS A 161 12.51 -7.38 1.99
N VAL A 162 11.55 -7.91 1.25
CA VAL A 162 11.56 -9.29 0.75
C VAL A 162 11.74 -9.27 -0.76
N ARG A 163 12.74 -10.00 -1.27
CA ARG A 163 12.90 -10.22 -2.72
C ARG A 163 11.94 -11.31 -3.17
N LEU A 164 11.11 -10.98 -4.15
CA LEU A 164 10.17 -11.92 -4.74
C LEU A 164 10.75 -12.56 -6.00
N GLU A 165 11.35 -11.75 -6.88
CA GLU A 165 11.92 -12.20 -8.15
C GLU A 165 13.21 -11.43 -8.46
N GLU A 166 14.10 -12.07 -9.23
CA GLU A 166 15.30 -11.41 -9.75
C GLU A 166 14.98 -10.59 -11.00
N GLY A 167 15.52 -9.36 -11.02
CA GLY A 167 15.30 -8.41 -12.08
C GLY A 167 13.92 -7.77 -12.05
N ARG A 168 13.75 -6.80 -12.93
CA ARG A 168 12.51 -6.03 -13.09
C ARG A 168 11.32 -6.93 -13.43
N ALA A 169 10.20 -6.70 -12.77
CA ALA A 169 8.93 -7.36 -13.04
C ALA A 169 8.54 -7.19 -14.52
N LYS A 170 8.13 -8.31 -15.13
CA LYS A 170 7.67 -8.35 -16.52
C LYS A 170 6.22 -7.89 -16.58
N LEU A 171 6.04 -6.59 -16.74
CA LEU A 171 4.75 -5.90 -16.87
C LEU A 171 4.38 -5.68 -18.35
N PRO A 172 3.09 -5.45 -18.68
CA PRO A 172 2.71 -5.17 -20.06
C PRO A 172 3.35 -3.86 -20.54
N THR A 173 3.93 -3.86 -21.73
CA THR A 173 4.56 -2.67 -22.33
C THR A 173 3.71 -2.04 -23.44
N THR A 174 2.58 -2.65 -23.78
CA THR A 174 1.70 -2.25 -24.89
C THR A 174 0.24 -2.36 -24.51
N LEU A 175 -0.64 -1.92 -25.42
CA LEU A 175 -2.07 -2.17 -25.31
C LEU A 175 -2.38 -3.68 -25.31
N PRO A 176 -3.45 -4.12 -24.63
CA PRO A 176 -4.34 -3.30 -23.79
C PRO A 176 -3.78 -3.04 -22.38
N GLY A 177 -2.68 -3.68 -21.99
CA GLY A 177 -2.21 -3.70 -20.60
C GLY A 177 -1.61 -2.39 -20.08
N LEU A 178 -1.12 -1.52 -20.97
CA LEU A 178 -0.57 -0.20 -20.63
C LEU A 178 -1.04 0.85 -21.65
N PHE A 179 -1.59 1.97 -21.15
CA PHE A 179 -1.94 3.12 -21.99
C PHE A 179 -0.73 3.62 -22.80
N ASP A 180 -0.98 3.90 -24.08
CA ASP A 180 0.00 4.29 -25.09
C ASP A 180 0.97 5.39 -24.63
N PHE A 181 0.44 6.46 -24.03
CA PHE A 181 1.22 7.61 -23.59
C PHE A 181 2.17 7.32 -22.39
N ASN A 182 2.12 6.12 -21.81
CA ASN A 182 3.05 5.66 -20.77
C ASN A 182 4.07 4.64 -21.28
N GLN A 183 3.93 4.10 -22.50
CA GLN A 183 4.76 2.99 -22.99
C GLN A 183 6.24 3.35 -23.12
N TRP A 184 6.54 4.63 -23.35
CA TRP A 184 7.91 5.14 -23.49
C TRP A 184 8.66 5.29 -22.16
N ASN A 185 7.97 5.47 -21.02
CA ASN A 185 8.63 5.73 -19.72
C ASN A 185 8.24 4.84 -18.54
N ALA A 186 7.13 4.10 -18.61
CA ALA A 186 6.72 3.24 -17.51
C ALA A 186 7.65 2.01 -17.38
N ASN A 187 8.11 1.75 -16.15
CA ASN A 187 8.91 0.59 -15.78
C ASN A 187 10.17 0.41 -16.67
N LYS A 188 10.91 1.49 -16.93
CA LYS A 188 12.14 1.50 -17.74
C LYS A 188 13.39 1.34 -16.86
N PRO A 189 14.56 0.98 -17.44
CA PRO A 189 15.81 0.92 -16.68
C PRO A 189 16.10 2.20 -15.88
N GLY A 190 16.67 2.05 -14.69
CA GLY A 190 16.96 3.14 -13.74
C GLY A 190 15.73 3.72 -13.02
N THR A 191 14.53 3.20 -13.27
CA THR A 191 13.30 3.62 -12.58
C THR A 191 12.88 2.61 -11.53
N THR A 192 12.18 3.09 -10.51
CA THR A 192 11.48 2.25 -9.52
C THR A 192 9.98 2.45 -9.66
N LEU A 193 9.24 1.37 -9.91
CA LEU A 193 7.79 1.37 -10.01
C LEU A 193 7.18 0.80 -8.73
N PHE A 194 6.53 1.63 -7.95
CA PHE A 194 5.80 1.29 -6.73
C PHE A 194 4.34 0.95 -7.05
N VAL A 195 3.87 -0.18 -6.52
CA VAL A 195 2.56 -0.76 -6.79
C VAL A 195 1.90 -1.14 -5.46
N PRO A 196 1.11 -0.25 -4.84
CA PRO A 196 0.30 -0.62 -3.68
C PRO A 196 -0.85 -1.55 -4.08
N ILE A 197 -1.03 -2.63 -3.33
CA ILE A 197 -2.08 -3.65 -3.52
C ILE A 197 -2.94 -3.74 -2.26
N THR A 198 -4.25 -3.66 -2.41
CA THR A 198 -5.20 -3.61 -1.31
C THR A 198 -5.96 -4.92 -1.15
N ASN A 199 -6.00 -5.46 0.07
CA ASN A 199 -6.77 -6.64 0.42
C ASN A 199 -8.21 -6.23 0.69
N MET A 200 -9.07 -6.36 -0.33
CA MET A 200 -10.46 -5.90 -0.25
C MET A 200 -11.29 -6.75 0.72
N THR A 201 -10.88 -7.98 0.98
CA THR A 201 -11.65 -8.90 1.84
C THR A 201 -11.55 -8.53 3.32
N LEU A 202 -10.44 -7.90 3.72
CA LEU A 202 -10.10 -7.66 5.11
C LEU A 202 -11.09 -6.66 5.76
N GLU A 203 -11.22 -5.45 5.21
CA GLU A 203 -12.19 -4.49 5.75
C GLU A 203 -13.63 -4.84 5.35
N TYR A 204 -13.83 -5.54 4.24
CA TYR A 204 -15.17 -5.93 3.85
C TYR A 204 -15.78 -6.91 4.87
N ILE A 205 -15.06 -7.96 5.24
CA ILE A 205 -15.52 -8.86 6.30
C ILE A 205 -15.69 -8.08 7.61
N ASN A 206 -14.76 -7.17 7.93
CA ASN A 206 -14.85 -6.34 9.14
C ASN A 206 -16.11 -5.47 9.19
N VAL A 207 -16.44 -4.76 8.10
CA VAL A 207 -17.59 -3.84 8.06
C VAL A 207 -18.92 -4.60 8.04
N LEU A 208 -18.94 -5.84 7.55
CA LEU A 208 -20.13 -6.70 7.65
C LEU A 208 -20.51 -6.97 9.12
N PHE A 209 -19.53 -7.12 10.03
CA PHE A 209 -19.82 -7.22 11.46
C PHE A 209 -20.48 -5.96 12.04
N ILE A 210 -20.23 -4.79 11.45
CA ILE A 210 -20.89 -3.54 11.83
C ILE A 210 -22.32 -3.53 11.30
N TYR A 211 -22.51 -3.74 9.99
CA TYR A 211 -23.82 -3.66 9.36
C TYR A 211 -24.82 -4.71 9.89
N LEU A 212 -24.33 -5.90 10.23
CA LEU A 212 -25.15 -7.02 10.73
C LEU A 212 -25.23 -7.07 12.27
N ALA A 213 -24.60 -6.13 12.98
CA ALA A 213 -24.74 -6.02 14.43
C ALA A 213 -26.18 -5.74 14.86
N ARG A 214 -26.53 -6.14 16.10
CA ARG A 214 -27.85 -5.95 16.71
C ARG A 214 -28.35 -4.50 16.70
N SER A 215 -27.43 -3.53 16.72
CA SER A 215 -27.72 -2.09 16.68
C SER A 215 -28.08 -1.58 15.29
N TYR A 216 -27.46 -2.12 14.23
CA TYR A 216 -27.61 -1.64 12.86
C TYR A 216 -28.67 -2.41 12.08
N LYS A 217 -28.66 -3.76 12.16
CA LYS A 217 -29.65 -4.66 11.55
C LYS A 217 -29.90 -4.44 10.05
N PHE A 218 -28.88 -4.15 9.25
CA PHE A 218 -29.07 -4.02 7.81
C PHE A 218 -29.50 -5.34 7.17
N SER A 219 -30.33 -5.25 6.13
CA SER A 219 -30.69 -6.36 5.25
C SER A 219 -29.95 -6.20 3.93
N ILE A 220 -28.94 -7.04 3.69
CA ILE A 220 -28.20 -6.98 2.42
C ILE A 220 -28.97 -7.72 1.34
N VAL A 221 -29.16 -7.06 0.20
CA VAL A 221 -29.98 -7.54 -0.93
C VAL A 221 -29.19 -7.53 -2.23
N ASP A 222 -29.50 -8.49 -3.09
CA ASP A 222 -28.83 -8.69 -4.38
C ASP A 222 -29.63 -8.04 -5.51
N GLU A 223 -29.16 -6.87 -5.98
CA GLU A 223 -29.85 -6.11 -7.03
C GLU A 223 -29.90 -6.86 -8.37
N GLN A 224 -28.91 -7.71 -8.65
CA GLN A 224 -28.82 -8.49 -9.89
C GLN A 224 -29.72 -9.73 -9.87
N LYS A 225 -30.20 -10.12 -8.69
CA LYS A 225 -31.18 -11.20 -8.49
C LYS A 225 -32.54 -10.69 -8.05
N GLY A 226 -32.92 -9.49 -8.50
CA GLY A 226 -34.26 -8.96 -8.27
C GLY A 226 -34.50 -8.51 -6.82
N TRP A 227 -33.46 -8.01 -6.15
CA TRP A 227 -33.51 -7.49 -4.78
C TRP A 227 -33.87 -8.55 -3.73
N GLN A 228 -33.62 -9.83 -4.02
CA GLN A 228 -33.76 -10.89 -3.02
C GLN A 228 -32.71 -10.74 -1.91
N SER A 229 -33.00 -11.32 -0.74
CA SER A 229 -32.04 -11.37 0.35
C SER A 229 -30.76 -12.12 -0.06
N ALA A 230 -29.59 -11.52 0.16
CA ALA A 230 -28.30 -12.08 -0.19
C ALA A 230 -27.82 -13.10 0.86
N GLY A 231 -28.50 -14.25 0.95
CA GLY A 231 -28.18 -15.29 1.94
C GLY A 231 -28.67 -15.02 3.37
N LEU A 232 -29.42 -13.94 3.58
CA LEU A 232 -29.83 -13.48 4.91
C LEU A 232 -31.32 -13.69 5.24
N GLN A 233 -32.09 -14.38 4.38
CA GLN A 233 -33.55 -14.45 4.52
C GLN A 233 -33.99 -15.01 5.87
N LYS A 234 -33.35 -16.09 6.36
CA LYS A 234 -33.65 -16.66 7.68
C LYS A 234 -33.51 -15.63 8.81
N TRP A 235 -32.53 -14.73 8.71
CA TRP A 235 -32.26 -13.70 9.70
C TRP A 235 -33.24 -12.53 9.62
N VAL A 236 -33.82 -12.29 8.44
CA VAL A 236 -34.96 -11.37 8.28
C VAL A 236 -36.20 -11.97 8.96
N ASP A 237 -36.49 -13.25 8.71
CA ASP A 237 -37.65 -13.96 9.26
C ASP A 237 -37.58 -14.04 10.80
N GLU A 238 -36.38 -14.18 11.36
CA GLU A 238 -36.11 -14.18 12.81
C GLU A 238 -36.03 -12.76 13.43
N GLY A 239 -36.17 -11.69 12.65
CA GLY A 239 -36.12 -10.30 13.12
C GLY A 239 -34.72 -9.80 13.51
N ARG A 240 -33.66 -10.48 13.05
CA ARG A 240 -32.27 -10.06 13.23
C ARG A 240 -31.81 -9.05 12.19
N CYS A 241 -32.32 -9.13 10.98
CA CYS A 241 -32.24 -8.08 9.96
C CYS A 241 -33.56 -7.31 9.91
N ASP A 242 -33.50 -6.00 9.72
CA ASP A 242 -34.67 -5.15 9.53
C ASP A 242 -34.99 -5.06 8.03
N PRO A 243 -36.13 -5.61 7.55
CA PRO A 243 -36.46 -5.60 6.13
C PRO A 243 -36.65 -4.18 5.57
N ALA A 244 -36.85 -3.16 6.41
CA ALA A 244 -36.92 -1.76 5.98
C ALA A 244 -35.54 -1.11 5.79
N ARG A 245 -34.45 -1.72 6.29
CA ARG A 245 -33.07 -1.19 6.20
C ARG A 245 -32.26 -1.96 5.16
N GLN A 246 -32.70 -1.87 3.91
CA GLN A 246 -32.02 -2.56 2.82
C GLN A 246 -30.75 -1.84 2.39
N MET A 247 -29.72 -2.62 2.07
CA MET A 247 -28.50 -2.16 1.40
C MET A 247 -28.19 -3.11 0.25
N GLY A 248 -28.07 -2.56 -0.96
CA GLY A 248 -27.70 -3.34 -2.12
C GLY A 248 -26.23 -3.79 -2.08
N MET A 249 -25.93 -4.95 -2.67
CA MET A 249 -24.55 -5.44 -2.78
C MET A 249 -23.65 -4.49 -3.58
N VAL A 250 -24.18 -3.86 -4.64
CA VAL A 250 -23.40 -2.88 -5.43
C VAL A 250 -23.09 -1.66 -4.58
N GLU A 251 -24.07 -1.16 -3.80
CA GLU A 251 -23.83 -0.05 -2.86
C GLU A 251 -22.78 -0.42 -1.81
N LEU A 252 -22.92 -1.60 -1.20
CA LEU A 252 -22.00 -2.09 -0.18
C LEU A 252 -20.57 -2.20 -0.71
N GLU A 253 -20.35 -2.84 -1.85
CA GLU A 253 -19.02 -2.99 -2.43
C GLU A 253 -18.44 -1.66 -2.92
N THR A 254 -19.27 -0.72 -3.40
CA THR A 254 -18.82 0.64 -3.74
C THR A 254 -18.33 1.40 -2.51
N ARG A 255 -19.01 1.23 -1.36
CA ARG A 255 -18.55 1.78 -0.08
C ARG A 255 -17.22 1.15 0.32
N VAL A 256 -17.10 -0.18 0.29
CA VAL A 256 -15.85 -0.89 0.61
C VAL A 256 -14.71 -0.42 -0.30
N LEU A 257 -14.95 -0.31 -1.60
CA LEU A 257 -13.97 0.20 -2.56
C LEU A 257 -13.49 1.60 -2.21
N SER A 258 -14.42 2.52 -1.97
CA SER A 258 -14.07 3.91 -1.63
C SER A 258 -13.37 4.05 -0.28
N MET A 259 -13.70 3.20 0.70
CA MET A 259 -13.02 3.14 2.00
C MET A 259 -11.57 2.63 1.89
N LEU A 260 -11.30 1.68 1.01
CA LEU A 260 -10.00 1.01 0.96
C LEU A 260 -9.05 1.55 -0.12
N VAL A 261 -9.55 2.00 -1.28
CA VAL A 261 -8.67 2.51 -2.34
C VAL A 261 -7.98 3.84 -1.97
N VAL A 262 -8.54 4.57 -0.99
CA VAL A 262 -7.93 5.79 -0.45
C VAL A 262 -6.57 5.51 0.20
N GLU A 263 -6.36 4.30 0.72
CA GLU A 263 -5.07 3.86 1.27
C GLU A 263 -3.97 3.91 0.21
N GLN A 264 -4.26 3.39 -1.00
CA GLN A 264 -3.33 3.50 -2.13
C GLN A 264 -3.03 4.96 -2.46
N ALA A 265 -4.05 5.84 -2.40
CA ALA A 265 -3.87 7.26 -2.69
C ALA A 265 -2.96 7.95 -1.67
N PHE A 266 -3.10 7.64 -0.37
CA PHE A 266 -2.21 8.16 0.66
C PHE A 266 -0.77 7.68 0.49
N ILE A 267 -0.59 6.37 0.25
CA ILE A 267 0.74 5.80 -0.03
C ILE A 267 1.37 6.50 -1.24
N CYS A 268 0.63 6.62 -2.34
CA CYS A 268 1.12 7.28 -3.55
C CYS A 268 1.46 8.76 -3.28
N GLN A 269 0.63 9.48 -2.54
CA GLN A 269 0.89 10.87 -2.17
C GLN A 269 2.17 10.99 -1.34
N ASN A 270 2.34 10.15 -0.33
CA ASN A 270 3.55 10.13 0.51
C ASN A 270 4.81 9.86 -0.33
N ILE A 271 4.75 8.90 -1.27
CA ILE A 271 5.84 8.64 -2.21
C ILE A 271 6.17 9.91 -3.02
N ASN A 272 5.17 10.58 -3.62
CA ASN A 272 5.43 11.79 -4.42
C ASN A 272 6.06 12.92 -3.60
N LEU A 273 5.66 13.06 -2.33
CA LEU A 273 6.27 14.04 -1.43
C LEU A 273 7.71 13.66 -1.07
N ALA A 274 7.97 12.39 -0.81
CA ALA A 274 9.33 11.89 -0.57
C ALA A 274 10.22 12.11 -1.79
N LEU A 275 9.76 11.76 -3.00
CA LEU A 275 10.50 12.00 -4.25
C LEU A 275 10.87 13.48 -4.41
N GLN A 276 9.92 14.39 -4.17
CA GLN A 276 10.17 15.82 -4.26
C GLN A 276 11.19 16.32 -3.22
N ALA A 277 11.10 15.85 -1.98
CA ALA A 277 12.06 16.21 -0.92
C ALA A 277 13.47 15.67 -1.21
N LEU A 278 13.55 14.48 -1.82
CA LEU A 278 14.79 13.86 -2.25
C LEU A 278 15.43 14.60 -3.43
N GLY A 279 14.65 15.30 -4.27
CA GLY A 279 15.11 15.84 -5.56
C GLY A 279 14.95 14.85 -6.71
N LEU A 280 14.15 13.81 -6.51
CA LEU A 280 13.79 12.81 -7.51
C LEU A 280 12.53 13.22 -8.28
N GLY A 281 12.37 12.62 -9.45
CA GLY A 281 11.21 12.78 -10.31
C GLY A 281 10.28 11.60 -10.20
N GLY A 282 9.03 11.82 -10.58
CA GLY A 282 8.03 10.76 -10.59
C GLY A 282 6.63 11.26 -10.85
N TRP A 283 5.69 10.32 -10.93
CA TRP A 283 4.26 10.62 -10.97
C TRP A 283 3.42 9.41 -10.56
N THR A 284 2.24 9.68 -10.01
CA THR A 284 1.17 8.69 -9.81
C THR A 284 0.34 8.53 -11.07
N PHE A 285 -0.03 7.31 -11.45
CA PHE A 285 -0.91 7.06 -12.59
C PHE A 285 -1.75 5.79 -12.48
N THR A 286 -2.85 5.77 -13.24
CA THR A 286 -3.75 4.61 -13.46
C THR A 286 -3.65 4.12 -14.91
N GLY A 287 -2.43 3.94 -15.41
CA GLY A 287 -2.20 3.62 -16.83
C GLY A 287 -2.07 2.14 -17.13
N TYR A 288 -1.88 1.32 -16.09
CA TYR A 288 -1.87 -0.12 -16.20
C TYR A 288 -3.27 -0.69 -16.00
N LEU A 289 -3.61 -1.72 -16.78
CA LEU A 289 -4.75 -2.57 -16.47
C LEU A 289 -4.36 -3.55 -15.35
N PRO A 290 -5.08 -3.55 -14.20
CA PRO A 290 -4.73 -4.35 -13.03
C PRO A 290 -4.53 -5.82 -13.32
N LYS A 291 -5.41 -6.42 -14.14
CA LYS A 291 -5.32 -7.83 -14.55
C LYS A 291 -3.91 -8.22 -15.00
N PHE A 292 -3.25 -7.41 -15.83
CA PHE A 292 -1.91 -7.73 -16.34
C PHE A 292 -0.81 -7.42 -15.33
N VAL A 293 -0.96 -6.37 -14.52
CA VAL A 293 -0.03 -6.07 -13.43
C VAL A 293 0.00 -7.24 -12.46
N MET A 294 -1.15 -7.82 -12.14
CA MET A 294 -1.26 -8.91 -11.20
C MET A 294 -0.80 -10.26 -11.80
N GLY A 295 -0.76 -10.41 -13.13
CA GLY A 295 -0.30 -11.64 -13.81
C GLY A 295 -1.38 -12.48 -14.51
N GLY A 296 -2.57 -11.92 -14.74
CA GLY A 296 -3.75 -12.63 -15.29
C GLY A 296 -3.82 -12.72 -16.81
N GLY A 297 -2.69 -12.59 -17.52
CA GLY A 297 -2.61 -12.65 -18.99
C GLY A 297 -1.29 -13.24 -19.45
N ASP A 298 -0.78 -12.81 -20.60
CA ASP A 298 0.47 -13.35 -21.17
C ASP A 298 1.75 -12.80 -20.53
N VAL A 299 1.63 -12.12 -19.39
CA VAL A 299 2.74 -11.55 -18.65
C VAL A 299 2.74 -12.08 -17.21
N PRO A 300 3.90 -12.43 -16.63
CA PRO A 300 3.98 -12.87 -15.24
C PRO A 300 3.47 -11.83 -14.25
N GLY A 301 3.58 -10.53 -14.58
CA GLY A 301 3.12 -9.46 -13.70
C GLY A 301 3.88 -9.44 -12.38
N LEU A 302 3.14 -9.24 -11.30
CA LEU A 302 3.56 -9.37 -9.91
C LEU A 302 3.30 -10.78 -9.37
N GLY A 303 3.06 -11.78 -10.22
CA GLY A 303 2.93 -13.20 -9.85
C GLY A 303 1.81 -13.50 -8.84
N PHE A 304 0.68 -12.81 -8.93
CA PHE A 304 -0.51 -13.15 -8.14
C PHE A 304 -1.22 -14.36 -8.76
N ARG A 305 -1.80 -15.19 -7.89
CA ARG A 305 -2.71 -16.26 -8.23
C ARG A 305 -4.05 -15.69 -8.70
N PHE A 306 -4.60 -16.32 -9.74
CA PHE A 306 -5.91 -16.02 -10.31
C PHE A 306 -6.88 -17.18 -10.10
N GLU A 307 -8.14 -16.83 -9.89
CA GLU A 307 -9.29 -17.74 -9.95
C GLU A 307 -10.29 -17.20 -10.98
N ASN A 308 -11.27 -18.02 -11.38
CA ASN A 308 -12.34 -17.60 -12.29
C ASN A 308 -13.68 -17.56 -11.57
N ASP A 309 -14.46 -16.52 -11.84
CA ASP A 309 -15.84 -16.42 -11.39
C ASP A 309 -16.76 -17.38 -12.19
N LYS A 310 -18.04 -17.45 -11.83
CA LYS A 310 -19.01 -18.32 -12.54
C LYS A 310 -19.27 -17.92 -13.99
N GLN A 311 -18.88 -16.72 -14.40
CA GLN A 311 -18.98 -16.23 -15.78
C GLN A 311 -17.67 -16.50 -16.57
N GLY A 312 -16.63 -17.02 -15.92
CA GLY A 312 -15.32 -17.28 -16.51
C GLY A 312 -14.39 -16.06 -16.52
N ASN A 313 -14.70 -14.99 -15.77
CA ASN A 313 -13.80 -13.85 -15.65
C ASN A 313 -12.73 -14.15 -14.60
N GLY A 314 -11.46 -14.04 -15.00
CA GLY A 314 -10.32 -14.19 -14.10
C GLY A 314 -10.12 -12.96 -13.20
N PHE A 315 -9.85 -13.20 -11.91
CA PHE A 315 -9.55 -12.15 -10.91
C PHE A 315 -8.42 -12.60 -9.97
N ALA A 316 -7.64 -11.64 -9.47
CA ALA A 316 -6.53 -11.91 -8.57
C ALA A 316 -7.02 -12.16 -7.13
N VAL A 317 -6.59 -13.27 -6.54
CA VAL A 317 -6.96 -13.66 -5.16
C VAL A 317 -5.84 -13.47 -4.14
N GLY A 318 -4.59 -13.37 -4.57
CA GLY A 318 -3.45 -13.17 -3.67
C GLY A 318 -2.14 -13.65 -4.29
N ARG A 319 -1.05 -13.66 -3.52
CA ARG A 319 0.24 -14.26 -3.86
C ARG A 319 0.65 -15.18 -2.71
N ASP A 320 0.81 -16.47 -3.00
CA ASP A 320 1.07 -17.53 -2.00
C ASP A 320 2.24 -17.17 -1.07
N GLY A 321 2.01 -17.24 0.25
CA GLY A 321 3.01 -16.94 1.29
C GLY A 321 3.42 -15.48 1.42
N VAL A 322 2.79 -14.56 0.67
CA VAL A 322 3.14 -13.14 0.62
C VAL A 322 1.92 -12.27 0.94
N PHE A 323 0.83 -12.45 0.18
CA PHE A 323 -0.37 -11.64 0.29
C PHE A 323 -1.59 -12.52 0.04
N GLU A 324 -2.24 -12.99 1.11
CA GLU A 324 -3.34 -13.94 1.02
C GLU A 324 -4.64 -13.24 1.44
N THR A 325 -5.64 -13.24 0.54
CA THR A 325 -6.95 -12.65 0.85
C THR A 325 -7.88 -13.69 1.48
N TYR A 326 -8.85 -13.24 2.26
CA TYR A 326 -9.85 -14.09 2.90
C TYR A 326 -10.87 -14.58 1.88
N THR A 327 -10.45 -15.54 1.07
CA THR A 327 -11.24 -16.21 0.03
C THR A 327 -11.05 -17.73 0.10
N PRO A 328 -11.91 -18.52 -0.58
CA PRO A 328 -11.79 -19.97 -0.61
C PRO A 328 -10.47 -20.47 -1.22
N ALA A 329 -9.77 -19.65 -2.02
CA ALA A 329 -8.46 -20.00 -2.56
C ALA A 329 -7.42 -20.31 -1.47
N TYR A 330 -7.52 -19.65 -0.31
CA TYR A 330 -6.61 -19.83 0.84
C TYR A 330 -7.28 -20.51 2.06
N HIS A 331 -8.62 -20.52 2.12
CA HIS A 331 -9.35 -21.05 3.29
C HIS A 331 -10.39 -22.15 2.99
N GLY A 332 -10.55 -22.53 1.72
CA GLY A 332 -11.44 -23.62 1.27
C GLY A 332 -12.91 -23.23 1.05
N ASP A 333 -13.49 -22.39 1.91
CA ASP A 333 -14.82 -21.80 1.73
C ASP A 333 -14.92 -20.44 2.45
N MET A 334 -16.00 -19.68 2.19
CA MET A 334 -16.13 -18.34 2.77
C MET A 334 -16.45 -18.36 4.27
N ARG A 335 -17.02 -19.46 4.79
CA ARG A 335 -17.29 -19.59 6.22
C ARG A 335 -15.97 -19.69 6.99
N LYS A 336 -15.05 -20.54 6.50
CA LYS A 336 -13.68 -20.68 7.01
C LYS A 336 -12.84 -19.44 6.79
N ALA A 337 -13.03 -18.71 5.69
CA ALA A 337 -12.36 -17.43 5.47
C ALA A 337 -12.77 -16.38 6.52
N VAL A 338 -14.07 -16.30 6.88
CA VAL A 338 -14.56 -15.44 7.96
C VAL A 338 -14.01 -15.89 9.33
N ASP A 339 -13.92 -17.20 9.57
CA ASP A 339 -13.29 -17.73 10.80
C ASP A 339 -11.81 -17.35 10.89
N ALA A 340 -11.05 -17.47 9.80
CA ALA A 340 -9.65 -17.06 9.73
C ALA A 340 -9.49 -15.56 10.02
N PHE A 341 -10.30 -14.72 9.37
CA PHE A 341 -10.31 -13.28 9.65
C PHE A 341 -10.58 -12.97 11.13
N MET A 342 -11.53 -13.69 11.74
CA MET A 342 -11.84 -13.53 13.16
C MET A 342 -10.68 -13.93 14.06
N VAL A 343 -9.99 -15.04 13.77
CA VAL A 343 -8.78 -15.44 14.49
C VAL A 343 -7.72 -14.34 14.41
N ASP A 344 -7.40 -13.87 13.21
CA ASP A 344 -6.34 -12.88 12.98
C ASP A 344 -6.66 -11.52 13.61
N LYS A 345 -7.89 -11.04 13.43
CA LYS A 345 -8.35 -9.80 14.06
C LYS A 345 -8.21 -9.87 15.58
N TRP A 346 -8.72 -10.94 16.18
CA TRP A 346 -8.79 -11.02 17.63
C TRP A 346 -7.46 -11.37 18.29
N ALA A 347 -6.52 -11.98 17.58
CA ALA A 347 -5.13 -12.14 18.04
C ALA A 347 -4.46 -10.77 18.32
N SER A 348 -4.86 -9.70 17.62
CA SER A 348 -4.38 -8.34 17.91
C SER A 348 -4.79 -7.83 19.30
N PHE A 349 -5.78 -8.47 19.94
CA PHE A 349 -6.25 -8.11 21.27
C PHE A 349 -5.55 -8.90 22.38
N ASP A 350 -4.71 -9.88 22.05
CA ASP A 350 -3.97 -10.69 23.04
C ASP A 350 -2.99 -9.85 23.87
N ASP A 351 -2.70 -10.29 25.09
CA ASP A 351 -1.85 -9.57 26.06
C ASP A 351 -0.43 -9.30 25.54
N SER A 352 0.10 -10.17 24.68
CA SER A 352 1.43 -10.02 24.09
C SER A 352 1.51 -8.95 23.00
N VAL A 353 0.38 -8.50 22.46
CA VAL A 353 0.36 -7.49 21.39
C VAL A 353 0.37 -6.09 22.01
N PRO A 354 1.36 -5.22 21.69
CA PRO A 354 1.42 -3.85 22.18
C PRO A 354 0.12 -3.08 21.90
N LYS A 355 -0.26 -2.22 22.84
CA LYS A 355 -1.47 -1.38 22.82
C LYS A 355 -1.14 -0.01 23.45
N PRO A 356 -1.84 1.07 23.08
CA PRO A 356 -1.45 2.44 23.45
C PRO A 356 -1.79 2.84 24.89
N PHE A 357 -2.49 2.00 25.65
CA PHE A 357 -3.05 2.38 26.95
C PHE A 357 -2.10 2.03 28.09
N LYS A 358 -2.16 2.83 29.15
CA LYS A 358 -1.45 2.52 30.41
C LYS A 358 -2.01 1.26 31.08
N ASP A 359 -3.31 1.01 30.91
CA ASP A 359 -4.02 -0.16 31.41
C ASP A 359 -4.70 -0.88 30.23
N ASN A 360 -3.89 -1.62 29.49
CA ASN A 360 -4.33 -2.34 28.29
C ASN A 360 -5.36 -3.41 28.60
N ALA A 361 -5.18 -4.16 29.69
CA ALA A 361 -6.08 -5.24 30.09
C ALA A 361 -7.51 -4.71 30.33
N LYS A 362 -7.65 -3.64 31.11
CA LYS A 362 -8.96 -3.02 31.38
C LYS A 362 -9.63 -2.50 30.11
N TYR A 363 -8.86 -1.92 29.18
CA TYR A 363 -9.41 -1.43 27.92
C TYR A 363 -9.92 -2.60 27.06
N VAL A 364 -9.12 -3.65 26.90
CA VAL A 364 -9.44 -4.82 26.07
C VAL A 364 -10.62 -5.61 26.63
N GLU A 365 -10.70 -5.80 27.96
CA GLU A 365 -11.81 -6.50 28.62
C GLU A 365 -13.16 -5.82 28.34
N ALA A 366 -13.17 -4.50 28.17
CA ALA A 366 -14.37 -3.73 27.85
C ALA A 366 -14.78 -3.80 26.36
N VAL A 367 -13.96 -4.40 25.48
CA VAL A 367 -14.25 -4.50 24.05
C VAL A 367 -15.21 -5.67 23.77
N PRO A 368 -16.43 -5.41 23.26
CA PRO A 368 -17.39 -6.47 23.01
C PRO A 368 -16.97 -7.34 21.82
N ARG A 369 -17.00 -8.66 22.01
CA ARG A 369 -16.94 -9.63 20.92
C ARG A 369 -18.27 -9.62 20.14
N PRO A 370 -18.27 -9.91 18.82
CA PRO A 370 -19.51 -10.09 18.09
C PRO A 370 -20.29 -11.29 18.65
N HIS A 371 -21.61 -11.21 18.57
CA HIS A 371 -22.48 -12.31 18.97
C HIS A 371 -22.33 -13.45 17.97
N ASP A 372 -22.45 -14.70 18.42
CA ASP A 372 -22.34 -15.89 17.56
C ASP A 372 -23.27 -15.83 16.35
N GLU A 373 -24.52 -15.38 16.56
CA GLU A 373 -25.47 -15.15 15.48
C GLU A 373 -24.96 -14.14 14.43
N THR A 374 -24.25 -13.08 14.84
CA THR A 374 -23.70 -12.10 13.91
C THR A 374 -22.54 -12.71 13.11
N VAL A 375 -21.72 -13.56 13.74
CA VAL A 375 -20.68 -14.33 13.02
C VAL A 375 -21.33 -15.21 11.95
N GLU A 376 -22.40 -15.92 12.30
CA GLU A 376 -23.12 -16.77 11.36
C GLU A 376 -23.80 -15.99 10.23
N MET A 377 -24.37 -14.81 10.52
CA MET A 377 -24.90 -13.90 9.50
C MET A 377 -23.83 -13.46 8.49
N VAL A 378 -22.64 -13.08 8.97
CA VAL A 378 -21.52 -12.68 8.09
C VAL A 378 -21.10 -13.86 7.21
N LYS A 379 -20.97 -15.06 7.79
CA LYS A 379 -20.65 -16.29 7.06
C LYS A 379 -21.68 -16.61 5.98
N ASP A 380 -22.97 -16.51 6.30
CA ASP A 380 -24.05 -16.80 5.35
C ASP A 380 -24.04 -15.83 4.18
N TYR A 381 -23.85 -14.53 4.44
CA TYR A 381 -23.73 -13.52 3.39
C TYR A 381 -22.51 -13.79 2.50
N CYS A 382 -21.32 -13.92 3.09
CA CYS A 382 -20.09 -14.17 2.34
C CYS A 382 -20.18 -15.47 1.52
N GLN A 383 -20.75 -16.54 2.09
CA GLN A 383 -20.97 -17.79 1.37
C GLN A 383 -21.99 -17.64 0.24
N TYR A 384 -23.09 -16.91 0.44
CA TYR A 384 -24.04 -16.60 -0.63
C TYR A 384 -23.36 -15.90 -1.80
N VAL A 385 -22.49 -14.92 -1.54
CA VAL A 385 -21.76 -14.20 -2.60
C VAL A 385 -20.90 -15.18 -3.40
N TRP A 386 -20.13 -16.03 -2.72
CA TRP A 386 -19.32 -17.04 -3.41
C TRP A 386 -20.17 -18.06 -4.18
N ASP A 387 -21.23 -18.59 -3.57
CA ASP A 387 -22.11 -19.58 -4.19
C ASP A 387 -22.91 -18.99 -5.35
N THR A 388 -23.13 -17.67 -5.38
CA THR A 388 -23.89 -17.00 -6.45
C THR A 388 -22.98 -16.57 -7.60
N TYR A 389 -21.78 -16.07 -7.30
CA TYR A 389 -20.91 -15.41 -8.28
C TYR A 389 -19.61 -16.16 -8.56
N GLY A 390 -19.17 -17.09 -7.70
CA GLY A 390 -17.89 -17.79 -7.82
C GLY A 390 -16.68 -16.94 -7.46
N ARG A 391 -16.91 -15.80 -6.78
CA ARG A 391 -15.89 -14.86 -6.35
C ARG A 391 -16.35 -14.12 -5.11
N PHE A 392 -15.41 -13.63 -4.31
CA PHE A 392 -15.67 -12.70 -3.21
C PHE A 392 -14.53 -11.67 -3.17
N PRO A 393 -14.81 -10.37 -3.34
CA PRO A 393 -16.12 -9.74 -3.57
C PRO A 393 -16.74 -10.05 -4.94
N SER A 394 -18.01 -9.67 -5.16
CA SER A 394 -18.77 -9.95 -6.39
C SER A 394 -18.45 -9.01 -7.56
N TYR A 395 -18.16 -7.73 -7.29
CA TYR A 395 -17.95 -6.69 -8.30
C TYR A 395 -16.55 -6.06 -8.27
N ILE A 396 -15.76 -6.35 -7.24
CA ILE A 396 -14.37 -5.90 -7.10
C ILE A 396 -13.42 -7.07 -6.89
N ASP A 397 -12.17 -6.94 -7.30
CA ASP A 397 -11.15 -7.99 -7.10
C ASP A 397 -10.72 -8.06 -5.64
N SER A 398 -10.45 -9.27 -5.15
CA SER A 398 -10.05 -9.52 -3.75
C SER A 398 -8.69 -8.89 -3.45
N ALA A 399 -7.73 -9.07 -4.36
CA ALA A 399 -6.45 -8.36 -4.38
C ALA A 399 -6.54 -7.22 -5.40
N TYR A 400 -6.77 -6.00 -4.92
CA TYR A 400 -7.12 -4.87 -5.77
C TYR A 400 -5.93 -3.93 -6.01
N GLN A 401 -5.59 -3.72 -7.27
CA GLN A 401 -4.58 -2.75 -7.71
C GLN A 401 -5.28 -1.65 -8.50
N ARG A 402 -4.99 -0.37 -8.19
CA ARG A 402 -5.47 0.75 -9.00
C ARG A 402 -4.41 1.78 -9.31
N LEU A 403 -3.69 2.24 -8.28
CA LEU A 403 -2.68 3.27 -8.41
C LEU A 403 -1.28 2.65 -8.50
N THR A 404 -0.40 3.36 -9.19
CA THR A 404 1.05 3.10 -9.21
C THR A 404 1.78 4.43 -9.14
N VAL A 405 2.98 4.44 -8.60
CA VAL A 405 3.89 5.60 -8.65
C VAL A 405 5.21 5.15 -9.25
N GLN A 406 5.71 5.88 -10.23
CA GLN A 406 7.09 5.70 -10.66
C GLN A 406 7.97 6.80 -10.05
N GLY A 407 9.15 6.41 -9.58
CA GLY A 407 10.23 7.32 -9.20
C GLY A 407 11.48 7.10 -10.05
N GLN A 408 12.23 8.17 -10.31
CA GLN A 408 13.50 8.12 -11.04
C GLN A 408 14.34 9.38 -10.80
N HIS A 409 15.63 9.31 -11.10
CA HIS A 409 16.50 10.49 -11.20
C HIS A 409 16.04 11.39 -12.35
N VAL A 410 15.80 12.68 -12.07
CA VAL A 410 15.36 13.66 -13.09
C VAL A 410 16.48 13.97 -14.07
N ASP A 411 16.16 13.97 -15.36
CA ASP A 411 17.02 14.61 -16.35
C ASP A 411 16.68 16.11 -16.42
N CYS A 412 17.45 16.93 -15.71
CA CYS A 412 17.20 18.37 -15.64
C CYS A 412 17.39 19.07 -17.00
N ASP A 413 18.23 18.53 -17.90
CA ASP A 413 18.53 19.16 -19.17
C ASP A 413 17.30 19.13 -20.11
N TYR A 414 16.45 18.09 -20.03
CA TYR A 414 15.14 18.07 -20.70
C TYR A 414 14.25 19.24 -20.26
N TYR A 415 14.19 19.47 -18.94
CA TYR A 415 13.32 20.50 -18.39
C TYR A 415 13.85 21.90 -18.72
N ASP A 416 15.15 22.11 -18.69
CA ASP A 416 15.80 23.36 -19.09
C ASP A 416 15.61 23.66 -20.59
N HIS A 417 15.56 22.62 -21.42
CA HIS A 417 15.35 22.77 -22.86
C HIS A 417 13.90 23.14 -23.21
N TYR A 418 12.91 22.50 -22.57
CA TYR A 418 11.50 22.57 -22.99
C TYR A 418 10.59 23.44 -22.12
N HIS A 419 11.00 23.79 -20.90
CA HIS A 419 10.14 24.48 -19.95
C HIS A 419 10.75 25.82 -19.51
N PRO A 420 9.91 26.79 -19.10
CA PRO A 420 10.39 27.97 -18.39
C PRO A 420 11.02 27.61 -17.04
N ASP A 421 11.71 28.59 -16.46
CA ASP A 421 12.27 28.51 -15.11
C ASP A 421 11.23 28.03 -14.08
N GLY A 422 11.68 27.18 -13.14
CA GLY A 422 10.86 26.62 -12.08
C GLY A 422 10.27 25.23 -12.36
N ALA A 423 10.55 24.64 -13.53
CA ALA A 423 10.20 23.24 -13.80
C ALA A 423 10.92 22.25 -12.86
N VAL A 424 12.21 22.51 -12.59
CA VAL A 424 13.04 21.79 -11.62
C VAL A 424 13.48 22.74 -10.50
N SER A 425 13.45 22.26 -9.26
CA SER A 425 13.91 23.03 -8.08
C SER A 425 15.42 22.84 -7.86
N PRO A 426 16.08 23.67 -7.04
CA PRO A 426 17.49 23.46 -6.66
C PRO A 426 17.76 22.05 -6.14
N GLN A 427 16.82 21.47 -5.38
CA GLN A 427 16.91 20.09 -4.89
C GLN A 427 17.15 19.08 -6.01
N HIS A 428 16.48 19.23 -7.16
CA HIS A 428 16.68 18.33 -8.30
C HIS A 428 18.02 18.56 -9.00
N ARG A 429 18.43 19.83 -9.12
CA ARG A 429 19.69 20.20 -9.79
C ARG A 429 20.90 19.72 -9.01
N ASP A 430 20.85 19.84 -7.69
CA ASP A 430 21.92 19.43 -6.79
C ASP A 430 21.88 17.95 -6.44
N HIS A 431 20.75 17.27 -6.69
CA HIS A 431 20.53 15.88 -6.29
C HIS A 431 21.71 14.99 -6.65
N PHE A 432 22.07 14.92 -7.94
CA PHE A 432 23.05 13.93 -8.40
C PHE A 432 24.43 14.14 -7.77
N ARG A 433 24.93 15.39 -7.77
CA ARG A 433 26.19 15.77 -7.14
C ARG A 433 26.22 15.46 -5.64
N LYS A 434 25.09 15.66 -4.96
CA LYS A 434 25.02 15.55 -3.50
C LYS A 434 24.70 14.15 -3.00
N TRP A 435 24.05 13.32 -3.81
CA TRP A 435 23.70 11.93 -3.47
C TRP A 435 24.69 10.90 -4.02
N HIS A 436 25.25 11.15 -5.21
CA HIS A 436 26.10 10.21 -5.95
C HIS A 436 27.45 10.85 -6.36
N PRO A 437 28.20 11.48 -5.43
CA PRO A 437 29.44 12.20 -5.76
C PRO A 437 30.52 11.30 -6.41
N GLU A 438 30.47 9.99 -6.16
CA GLU A 438 31.35 8.98 -6.75
C GLU A 438 31.01 8.64 -8.22
N MET A 439 29.79 8.93 -8.66
CA MET A 439 29.33 8.74 -10.04
C MET A 439 29.30 10.05 -10.83
N ALA A 440 29.27 11.19 -10.13
CA ALA A 440 29.18 12.50 -10.75
C ALA A 440 30.48 12.90 -11.45
N ASP A 441 30.36 13.63 -12.57
CA ASP A 441 31.53 14.24 -13.22
C ASP A 441 32.04 15.49 -12.45
N ALA A 442 33.06 16.15 -12.99
CA ALA A 442 33.67 17.33 -12.36
C ALA A 442 32.69 18.51 -12.19
N ASP A 443 31.61 18.56 -12.98
CA ASP A 443 30.56 19.57 -12.90
C ASP A 443 29.37 19.11 -12.04
N GLY A 444 29.46 17.92 -11.43
CA GLY A 444 28.39 17.32 -10.64
C GLY A 444 27.26 16.70 -11.47
N LYS A 445 27.47 16.48 -12.77
CA LYS A 445 26.46 15.90 -13.67
C LYS A 445 26.46 14.37 -13.65
N PRO A 446 25.33 13.73 -14.01
CA PRO A 446 25.24 12.27 -14.10
C PRO A 446 26.18 11.65 -15.14
N PRO A 447 26.49 10.34 -15.04
CA PRO A 447 27.36 9.67 -16.00
C PRO A 447 26.76 9.70 -17.41
N ARG A 448 27.54 10.14 -18.39
CA ARG A 448 27.14 10.18 -19.80
C ARG A 448 27.16 8.80 -20.45
N LYS A 449 26.32 8.60 -21.48
CA LYS A 449 26.25 7.36 -22.26
C LYS A 449 27.59 7.01 -22.89
#